data_AF-A0A7C0YKR5-F1
#
_entry.id   AF-A0A7C0YKR5-F1
#
_cell.length_a   1.000
_cell.length_b   1.000
_cell.length_c   1.000
_cell.angle_alpha   90.00
_cell.angle_beta   90.00
_cell.angle_gamma   90.00
#
_symmetry.space_group_name_H-M   'P 1'
#
loop_
_entity.id
_entity.type
_entity.pdbx_description
1 polymer ?
#
loop_
_entity_poly.entity_id
_entity_poly.type
_entity_poly.pdbx_seq_one_letter_code
_entity_poly.pdbx_strand_id
1 'polypeptide(L)' 'MNWKEYNERLVRRGELLLDLEFLRTWEDDLEEMNTRKNGRPYAYPEEFIRFLGVLHVLFNLPYR' A
#
# COMPACT_ATOMS: atom_id res chain seq x y z
N MET A 1 5.21 -35.50 17.38
CA MET A 1 4.54 -34.24 16.99
C MET A 1 4.48 -34.18 15.48
N ASN A 2 3.29 -33.97 14.90
CA ASN A 2 3.13 -33.84 13.46
C ASN A 2 3.40 -32.38 13.05
N TRP A 3 4.64 -32.08 12.67
CA TRP A 3 5.09 -30.72 12.32
C TRP A 3 4.27 -30.12 11.16
N LYS A 4 3.88 -30.94 10.19
CA LYS A 4 3.07 -30.52 9.04
C LYS A 4 1.70 -30.00 9.49
N GLU A 5 1.02 -30.76 10.33
CA GLU A 5 -0.31 -30.40 10.85
C GLU A 5 -0.25 -29.18 11.77
N TYR A 6 0.81 -29.07 12.59
CA TYR A 6 1.04 -27.90 13.43
C TYR A 6 1.27 -26.63 12.61
N ASN A 7 2.10 -26.73 11.56
CA ASN A 7 2.39 -25.61 10.67
C ASN A 7 1.14 -25.18 9.88
N GLU A 8 0.36 -26.13 9.36
CA GLU A 8 -0.90 -25.82 8.66
C GLU A 8 -1.91 -25.08 9.54
N ARG A 9 -1.96 -25.37 10.85
CA ARG A 9 -2.80 -24.64 11.82
C ARG A 9 -2.32 -23.21 12.09
N LEU A 10 -1.03 -22.92 11.87
CA LEU A 10 -0.44 -21.59 12.04
C LEU A 10 -0.52 -20.73 10.77
N VAL A 11 -0.70 -21.35 9.60
CA VAL A 11 -0.87 -20.62 8.34
C VAL A 11 -2.25 -19.96 8.30
N ARG A 12 -2.30 -18.67 8.63
CA ARG A 12 -3.48 -17.83 8.46
C ARG A 12 -3.64 -17.45 6.98
N ARG A 13 -4.36 -18.27 6.21
CA ARG A 13 -4.68 -17.96 4.81
C ARG A 13 -5.65 -16.78 4.75
N GLY A 14 -5.29 -15.75 3.99
CA GLY A 14 -6.14 -14.56 3.79
C GLY A 14 -5.82 -13.37 4.70
N GLU A 15 -4.77 -13.43 5.51
CA GLU A 15 -4.25 -12.23 6.18
C GLU A 15 -3.28 -11.48 5.27
N LEU A 16 -3.55 -10.20 5.04
CA LEU A 16 -2.68 -9.29 4.31
C LEU A 16 -2.01 -8.36 5.31
N LEU A 17 -0.67 -8.43 5.38
CA LEU A 17 0.12 -7.42 6.08
C LEU A 17 0.31 -6.24 5.14
N LEU A 18 -0.31 -5.11 5.48
CA LEU A 18 -0.15 -3.86 4.76
C LEU A 18 0.97 -3.06 5.39
N ASP A 19 1.96 -2.68 4.59
CA ASP A 19 2.89 -1.65 4.99
C ASP A 19 2.22 -0.28 4.83
N LEU A 20 2.06 0.41 5.97
CA LEU A 20 1.44 1.73 6.05
C LEU A 20 2.44 2.78 6.55
N GLU A 21 3.74 2.48 6.54
CA GLU A 21 4.77 3.38 7.03
C GLU A 21 4.80 4.70 6.25
N PHE A 22 4.48 4.66 4.95
CA PHE A 22 4.39 5.84 4.08
C PHE A 22 3.38 6.89 4.57
N LEU A 23 2.39 6.52 5.40
CA LEU A 23 1.45 7.48 5.97
C LEU A 23 2.11 8.43 6.97
N ARG A 24 3.27 8.08 7.52
CA ARG A 24 3.98 8.90 8.51
C ARG A 24 4.53 10.20 7.91
N THR A 25 4.90 10.18 6.63
CA THR A 25 5.47 11.32 5.90
C THR A 25 4.46 11.97 4.97
N TRP A 26 3.17 11.62 5.11
CA TRP A 26 2.13 11.99 4.16
C TRP A 26 2.05 13.50 3.86
N GLU A 27 2.11 14.34 4.89
CA GLU A 27 2.03 15.79 4.75
C GLU A 27 3.27 16.36 4.05
N ASP A 28 4.46 15.92 4.48
CA ASP A 28 5.74 16.36 3.92
C ASP A 28 5.85 15.96 2.44
N ASP A 29 5.53 14.70 2.10
CA ASP A 29 5.57 14.19 0.73
C ASP A 29 4.58 14.93 -0.18
N LEU A 30 3.39 15.24 0.35
CA LEU A 30 2.39 16.03 -0.38
C LEU A 30 2.88 17.46 -0.65
N GLU A 31 3.47 18.12 0.34
CA GLU A 31 4.00 19.47 0.20
C GLU A 31 5.18 19.50 -0.78
N GLU A 32 6.13 18.56 -0.65
CA GLU A 32 7.28 18.44 -1.54
C GLU A 32 6.83 18.24 -2.99
N MET A 33 5.97 17.24 -3.23
CA MET A 33 5.52 16.90 -4.60
C MET A 33 4.62 17.96 -5.23
N ASN A 34 4.07 18.89 -4.44
CA ASN A 34 3.25 20.00 -4.93
C ASN A 34 3.90 21.37 -4.69
N THR A 35 5.18 21.42 -4.34
CA THR A 35 5.91 22.66 -4.11
C THR A 35 5.88 23.54 -5.37
N ARG A 36 5.53 24.82 -5.20
CA ARG A 36 5.41 25.84 -6.27
C ARG A 36 4.38 25.52 -7.36
N LYS A 37 3.47 24.58 -7.10
CA LYS A 37 2.42 24.22 -8.06
C LYS A 37 1.27 25.22 -8.01
N ASN A 38 0.97 25.84 -9.15
CA ASN A 38 -0.20 26.71 -9.29
C ASN A 38 -1.38 25.92 -9.89
N GLY A 39 -2.21 25.37 -9.01
CA GLY A 39 -3.47 24.73 -9.40
C GLY A 39 -3.35 23.23 -9.74
N ARG A 40 -4.35 22.73 -10.45
CA ARG A 40 -4.56 21.30 -10.74
C ARG A 40 -3.69 20.78 -11.90
N PRO A 41 -3.44 19.45 -11.95
CA PRO A 41 -3.90 18.42 -11.02
C PRO A 41 -2.90 18.18 -9.88
N TYR A 42 -3.38 18.03 -8.64
CA TYR A 42 -2.52 17.69 -7.49
C TYR A 42 -1.81 16.35 -7.71
N ALA A 43 -0.54 16.29 -7.33
CA ALA A 43 0.20 15.04 -7.28
C ALA A 43 -0.07 14.37 -5.92
N TYR A 44 -0.23 13.05 -5.94
CA TYR A 44 -0.27 12.24 -4.73
C TYR A 44 1.15 11.75 -4.41
N PRO A 45 1.44 11.43 -3.13
CA PRO A 45 2.70 10.82 -2.74
C PRO A 45 3.01 9.59 -3.59
N GLU A 46 4.25 9.47 -4.06
CA GLU A 46 4.67 8.36 -4.92
C GLU A 46 4.43 6.99 -4.25
N GLU A 47 4.76 6.90 -2.95
CA GLU A 47 4.54 5.68 -2.17
C GLU A 47 3.08 5.28 -2.06
N PHE A 48 2.17 6.26 -2.00
CA PHE A 48 0.75 5.98 -2.01
C PHE A 48 0.29 5.35 -3.33
N ILE A 49 0.80 5.84 -4.45
CA ILE A 49 0.49 5.27 -5.77
C ILE A 49 1.07 3.85 -5.89
N ARG A 50 2.29 3.61 -5.39
CA ARG A 50 2.89 2.27 -5.31
C ARG A 50 2.03 1.30 -4.50
N PHE A 51 1.62 1.71 -3.30
CA PHE A 51 0.76 0.94 -2.42
C PHE A 51 -0.56 0.54 -3.10
N LEU A 52 -1.22 1.49 -3.76
CA LEU A 52 -2.45 1.20 -4.53
C LEU A 52 -2.19 0.26 -5.72
N GLY A 53 -1.03 0.37 -6.38
CA GLY A 53 -0.62 -0.54 -7.45
C GLY A 53 -0.50 -1.99 -6.97
N VAL A 54 0.08 -2.20 -5.77
CA VAL A 54 0.14 -3.53 -5.15
C VAL A 54 -1.26 -4.07 -4.88
N LEU A 55 -2.16 -3.27 -4.30
CA LEU A 55 -3.55 -3.68 -4.06
C LEU A 55 -4.27 -4.03 -5.37
N HIS A 56 -4.08 -3.23 -6.41
CA HIS A 56 -4.66 -3.48 -7.72
C HIS A 56 -4.25 -4.85 -8.27
N VAL A 57 -2.96 -5.18 -8.24
CA VAL A 57 -2.43 -6.46 -8.74
C VAL A 57 -2.88 -7.63 -7.84
N LEU A 58 -2.79 -7.48 -6.52
CA LEU A 58 -3.15 -8.55 -5.58
C LEU A 58 -4.62 -8.93 -5.65
N PHE A 59 -5.51 -7.94 -5.83
CA PHE A 59 -6.96 -8.15 -5.86
C PHE A 59 -7.56 -8.13 -7.26
N ASN A 60 -6.73 -7.98 -8.30
CA ASN A 60 -7.14 -7.86 -9.70
C ASN A 60 -8.27 -6.84 -9.89
N LEU A 61 -8.14 -5.69 -9.21
CA LEU A 61 -9.14 -4.63 -9.23
C LEU A 61 -9.20 -4.01 -10.63
N PRO A 62 -10.35 -3.53 -11.12
CA PRO A 62 -10.36 -2.72 -12.34
C PRO A 62 -9.67 -1.38 -12.07
N TYR A 63 -8.80 -0.94 -12.99
CA TYR A 63 -8.65 0.51 -13.17
C TYR A 63 -10.00 1.00 -13.70
N ARG A 64 -10.51 2.11 -13.16
CA ARG A 64 -11.80 2.64 -13.60
C ARG A 64 -11.88 2.77 -15.11
#